data_AF-A0A1F8TA47-F1
#
_entry.id   AF-A0A1F8TA47-F1
#
_cell.length_a   1.000
_cell.length_b   1.000
_cell.length_c   1.000
_cell.angle_alpha   90.00
_cell.angle_beta   90.00
_cell.angle_gamma   90.00
#
_symmetry.space_group_name_H-M   'P 1'
#
loop_
_entity.id
_entity.type
_entity.pdbx_description
1 polymer ?
#
loop_
_entity_poly.entity_id
_entity_poly.type
_entity_poly.pdbx_seq_one_letter_code
_entity_poly.pdbx_strand_id
1 'polypeptide(L)'
;MVSRKLLWVVVILVILVGIGAILVNECSYFGGMGASMTACSCSGSEVLLYDRTASDGPRKTICLGIVRSVDCHQGPGGPLIACAEP
;
A
#
# COMPACT_ATOMS: atom_id res chain seq x y z
N MET A 1 19.55 33.29 14.84
CA MET A 1 19.55 32.36 15.98
C MET A 1 18.27 31.54 15.93
N VAL A 2 18.33 30.26 15.57
CA VAL A 2 17.15 29.38 15.60
C VAL A 2 16.84 29.10 17.06
N SER A 3 15.67 29.53 17.53
CA SER A 3 15.24 29.25 18.90
C SER A 3 15.10 27.73 19.08
N ARG A 4 15.58 27.20 20.22
CA ARG A 4 15.45 25.76 20.57
C ARG A 4 14.02 25.26 20.36
N LYS A 5 13.01 26.09 20.66
CA LYS A 5 11.59 25.76 20.45
C LYS A 5 11.24 25.53 18.98
N LEU A 6 11.78 26.35 18.08
CA LEU A 6 11.56 26.22 16.64
C LEU A 6 12.18 24.92 16.11
N LEU A 7 13.36 24.56 16.62
CA LEU A 7 14.04 23.32 16.25
C LEU A 7 13.23 22.08 16.66
N TRP A 8 12.65 22.07 17.87
CA TRP A 8 11.76 21.00 18.31
C TRP A 8 10.49 20.88 17.47
N VAL A 9 9.88 22.00 17.09
CA VAL A 9 8.70 22.00 16.21
C VAL A 9 9.04 21.37 14.86
N VAL A 10 10.17 21.77 14.26
CA VAL A 10 10.61 21.20 12.98
C VAL A 10 10.88 19.69 13.10
N VAL A 11 11.55 19.26 14.17
CA VAL A 11 11.81 17.83 14.41
C VAL A 11 10.52 17.03 14.53
N ILE A 12 9.54 17.51 15.30
CA ILE A 12 8.23 16.84 15.44
C ILE A 12 7.52 16.74 14.09
N LEU A 13 7.57 17.81 13.29
CA LEU A 13 6.91 17.86 11.99
C LEU A 13 7.54 16.85 11.01
N VAL A 14 8.88 16.73 11.00
CA VAL A 14 9.59 15.73 10.21
C VAL A 14 9.25 14.31 10.66
N ILE A 15 9.16 14.06 11.97
CA ILE A 15 8.78 12.75 12.51
C ILE A 15 7.35 12.38 12.06
N LEU A 16 6.40 13.31 12.17
CA LEU A 16 5.01 13.07 11.76
C LEU A 16 4.90 12.75 10.26
N VAL A 17 5.61 13.48 9.41
CA VAL A 17 5.64 13.23 7.96
C VAL A 17 6.30 11.88 7.66
N GLY A 18 7.41 11.54 8.33
CA GLY A 18 8.09 10.27 8.16
C GLY A 18 7.22 9.08 8.58
N ILE A 19 6.51 9.19 9.70
CA ILE A 19 5.56 8.17 10.16
C ILE A 19 4.44 7.99 9.13
N GLY A 20 3.89 9.10 8.61
CA GLY A 20 2.86 9.05 7.56
C GLY A 20 3.34 8.33 6.30
N ALA A 21 4.57 8.60 5.85
CA ALA A 21 5.15 7.96 4.66
C ALA A 21 5.41 6.46 4.85
N ILE A 22 5.82 6.02 6.03
CA ILE A 22 6.05 4.60 6.33
C ILE A 22 4.73 3.83 6.44
N LEU A 23 3.66 4.50 6.89
CA LEU A 23 2.36 3.88 7.06
C LEU A 23 1.57 3.75 5.76
N VAL A 24 1.88 4.52 4.71
CA VAL A 24 1.17 4.43 3.43
C VAL A 24 1.93 3.49 2.50
N ASN A 25 1.48 2.24 2.41
CA ASN A 25 2.06 1.25 1.50
C ASN A 25 1.07 0.87 0.39
N GLU A 26 1.55 0.77 -0.83
CA GLU A 26 0.74 0.21 -1.92
C GLU A 26 0.61 -1.29 -1.71
N CYS A 27 -0.62 -1.83 -1.81
CA CYS A 27 -0.90 -3.17 -1.30
C CYS A 27 -1.54 -4.09 -2.32
N SER A 28 -2.76 -3.82 -2.77
CA SER A 28 -3.35 -4.68 -3.79
C SER A 28 -3.21 -4.08 -5.18
N TYR A 29 -2.89 -4.93 -6.14
CA TYR A 29 -2.99 -4.65 -7.57
C TYR A 29 -3.73 -5.83 -8.20
N PHE A 30 -5.00 -5.63 -8.52
CA PHE A 30 -5.75 -6.59 -9.31
C PHE A 30 -5.47 -6.27 -10.76
N GLY A 31 -4.86 -7.15 -11.53
CA GLY A 31 -4.80 -6.99 -12.98
C GLY A 31 -6.16 -7.29 -13.64
N GLY A 32 -6.33 -6.87 -14.90
CA GLY A 32 -7.49 -7.28 -15.71
C GLY A 32 -7.54 -8.81 -15.93
N MET A 33 -8.56 -9.31 -16.65
CA MET A 33 -8.77 -10.75 -16.85
C MET A 33 -7.47 -11.49 -17.26
N GLY A 34 -7.04 -12.43 -16.41
CA GLY A 34 -5.88 -13.31 -16.66
C GLY A 34 -4.52 -12.79 -16.17
N ALA A 35 -4.44 -11.56 -15.67
CA ALA A 35 -3.21 -11.03 -15.08
C ALA A 35 -3.03 -11.50 -13.62
N SER A 36 -1.78 -11.51 -13.15
CA SER A 36 -1.48 -11.75 -11.74
C SER A 36 -2.15 -10.70 -10.86
N MET A 37 -2.67 -11.16 -9.73
CA MET A 37 -3.23 -10.33 -8.68
C MET A 37 -2.26 -10.33 -7.51
N THR A 38 -1.90 -9.16 -7.02
CA THR A 38 -1.18 -9.04 -5.75
C THR A 38 -2.19 -8.62 -4.69
N ALA A 39 -2.26 -9.35 -3.59
CA ALA A 39 -3.00 -9.01 -2.39
C ALA A 39 -2.02 -8.88 -1.23
N CYS A 40 -2.25 -7.94 -0.34
CA CYS A 40 -1.44 -7.80 0.87
C CYS A 40 -2.32 -7.97 2.09
N SER A 41 -1.76 -8.54 3.17
CA SER A 41 -2.41 -8.51 4.48
C SER A 41 -1.96 -7.25 5.22
N CYS A 42 -2.83 -6.24 5.28
CA CYS A 42 -2.58 -5.03 6.05
C CYS A 42 -2.92 -5.23 7.53
N SER A 43 -2.03 -4.82 8.44
CA SER A 43 -2.34 -4.78 9.88
C SER A 43 -3.23 -3.59 10.28
N GLY A 44 -3.34 -2.59 9.41
CA GLY A 44 -4.06 -1.33 9.63
C GLY A 44 -5.38 -1.27 8.87
N SER A 45 -5.63 -0.15 8.18
CA SER A 45 -6.80 0.00 7.31
C SER A 45 -6.40 -0.08 5.84
N GLU A 46 -7.19 -0.81 5.04
CA GLU A 46 -7.05 -0.82 3.59
C GLU A 46 -8.00 0.20 2.97
N VAL A 47 -7.46 1.05 2.10
CA VAL A 47 -8.22 2.08 1.39
C VAL A 47 -8.09 1.84 -0.10
N LEU A 48 -9.22 1.82 -0.78
CA LEU A 48 -9.25 1.69 -2.23
C LEU A 48 -8.81 3.01 -2.88
N LEU A 49 -7.73 2.96 -3.66
CA LEU A 49 -7.19 4.12 -4.36
C LEU A 49 -7.96 4.38 -5.65
N TYR A 50 -8.16 3.32 -6.43
CA TYR A 50 -9.04 3.33 -7.59
C TYR A 50 -9.53 1.91 -7.91
N ASP A 51 -10.78 1.83 -8.34
CA ASP A 51 -11.41 0.62 -8.85
C ASP A 51 -11.71 0.87 -10.33
N ARG A 52 -10.89 0.31 -11.22
CA ARG A 52 -11.37 0.10 -12.58
C ARG A 52 -12.19 -1.18 -12.56
N THR A 53 -13.43 -1.10 -13.05
CA THR A 53 -14.33 -2.23 -13.21
C THR A 53 -13.55 -3.42 -13.77
N ALA A 54 -13.72 -4.61 -13.16
CA ALA A 54 -12.89 -5.80 -13.37
C ALA A 54 -12.69 -6.25 -14.84
N SER A 55 -13.47 -5.71 -15.78
CA SER A 55 -13.34 -5.91 -17.22
C SER A 55 -12.32 -4.98 -17.91
N ASP A 56 -12.01 -3.81 -17.32
CA ASP A 56 -11.38 -2.67 -18.03
C ASP A 56 -10.01 -2.22 -17.48
N GLY A 57 -9.53 -2.79 -16.38
CA GLY A 57 -8.18 -2.46 -15.92
C GLY A 57 -7.92 -2.76 -14.46
N PRO A 58 -6.76 -2.27 -13.96
CA PRO A 58 -6.31 -2.67 -12.66
C PRO A 58 -7.11 -2.03 -11.52
N ARG A 59 -7.26 -2.74 -10.40
CA ARG A 59 -7.73 -2.16 -9.12
C ARG A 59 -6.55 -2.00 -8.19
N LYS A 60 -6.45 -0.84 -7.52
CA LYS A 60 -5.34 -0.56 -6.60
C LYS A 60 -5.86 -0.18 -5.22
N THR A 61 -5.34 -0.82 -4.18
CA THR A 61 -5.56 -0.41 -2.78
C THR A 61 -4.24 -0.01 -2.13
N ILE A 62 -4.35 0.88 -1.15
CA ILE A 62 -3.27 1.25 -0.24
C ILE A 62 -3.58 0.71 1.16
N CYS A 63 -2.56 0.26 1.87
CA CYS A 63 -2.60 -0.02 3.28
C CYS A 63 -2.11 1.22 4.03
N LEU A 64 -2.92 1.67 4.99
CA LEU A 64 -2.56 2.64 6.01
C LEU A 64 -2.14 1.85 7.26
N GLY A 65 -0.91 1.37 7.27
CA GLY A 65 -0.36 0.54 8.33
C GLY A 65 0.87 -0.25 7.90
N ILE A 66 1.17 -1.28 8.70
CA ILE A 66 2.25 -2.24 8.42
C ILE A 66 1.69 -3.37 7.56
N VAL A 67 2.35 -3.62 6.42
CA VAL A 67 2.09 -4.78 5.57
C VAL A 67 2.69 -6.02 6.24
N ARG A 68 1.87 -7.05 6.50
CA ARG A 68 2.31 -8.28 7.17
C ARG A 68 2.71 -9.39 6.21
N SER A 69 1.96 -9.56 5.14
CA SER A 69 2.24 -10.52 4.08
C SER A 69 1.85 -9.94 2.73
N VAL A 70 2.50 -10.44 1.69
CA VAL A 70 2.15 -10.18 0.29
C VAL A 70 1.89 -11.54 -0.34
N ASP A 71 0.66 -11.74 -0.77
CA ASP A 71 0.14 -12.96 -1.34
C ASP A 71 -0.25 -12.70 -2.80
N CYS A 72 0.33 -13.43 -3.74
CA CYS A 72 0.03 -13.27 -5.16
C CYS A 72 -0.86 -14.40 -5.64
N HIS A 73 -1.88 -14.07 -6.43
CA HIS A 73 -2.87 -15.01 -6.96
C HIS A 73 -2.90 -14.97 -8.48
N GLN A 74 -3.17 -16.12 -9.11
CA GLN A 74 -3.45 -16.20 -10.55
C GLN A 74 -4.89 -15.73 -10.84
N GLY A 75 -5.15 -14.44 -10.66
CA GLY A 75 -6.46 -13.82 -10.82
C GLY A 75 -7.41 -13.98 -9.61
N PRO A 76 -8.65 -13.46 -9.70
CA PRO A 76 -9.61 -13.48 -8.59
C PRO A 76 -10.00 -14.91 -8.20
N GLY A 77 -9.68 -15.33 -6.97
CA GLY A 77 -9.96 -16.68 -6.49
C GLY A 77 -9.02 -17.77 -7.05
N GLY A 78 -7.96 -17.38 -7.75
CA GLY A 78 -6.94 -18.30 -8.28
C GLY A 78 -5.96 -18.81 -7.21
N PRO A 79 -5.17 -19.85 -7.54
CA PRO A 79 -4.15 -20.37 -6.64
C PRO A 79 -3.07 -19.32 -6.31
N LEU A 80 -2.43 -19.49 -5.15
CA LEU A 80 -1.26 -18.72 -4.77
C LEU A 80 -0.12 -18.99 -5.76
N ILE A 81 0.49 -17.93 -6.28
CA ILE A 81 1.64 -17.95 -7.17
C ILE A 81 2.79 -17.17 -6.54
N ALA A 82 4.02 -17.42 -6.98
CA ALA A 82 5.14 -16.56 -6.62
C ALA A 82 4.86 -15.14 -7.13
N CYS A 83 5.05 -14.15 -6.25
CA CYS A 83 4.99 -12.77 -6.66
C CYS A 83 6.11 -12.50 -7.67
N ALA A 84 5.75 -11.93 -8.81
CA ALA A 84 6.76 -11.34 -9.69
C ALA A 84 7.42 -10.20 -8.90
N GLU A 85 8.73 -10.25 -8.77
CA GLU A 85 9.50 -9.16 -8.17
C GLU A 85 9.25 -7.88 -8.99
N PRO A 86 9.18 -6.70 -8.33
CA PRO A 86 8.84 -5.43 -8.97
C PRO A 86 9.83 -4.97 -10.05
#